data_AF-A0A6A0HY21-F1
#
_entry.id   AF-A0A6A0HY21-F1
#
_cell.length_a   1.000
_cell.length_b   1.000
_cell.length_c   1.000
_cell.angle_alpha   90.00
_cell.angle_beta   90.00
_cell.angle_gamma   90.00
#
_symmetry.space_group_name_H-M   'P 1'
#
loop_
_entity.id
_entity.type
_entity.pdbx_description
1 polymer ?
#
loop_
_entity_poly.entity_id
_entity_poly.type
_entity_poly.pdbx_seq_one_letter_code
_entity_poly.pdbx_strand_id
1 'polypeptide(L)'
;MKLQRQKEIADVLLFDVEVSESELELYQQCLEFVMAHVSPKRLEEDFGAYPDEIEGMLQDIQDILQQPGVHEKSGSAAALETAR
;
A
#
# COMPACT_ATOMS: atom_id res chain seq x y z
N MET A 1 -1.04 -10.83 -1.02
CA MET A 1 -1.76 -10.09 0.04
C MET A 1 -2.08 -10.99 1.22
N LYS A 2 -1.77 -10.55 2.44
CA LYS A 2 -2.09 -11.22 3.71
C LYS A 2 -2.66 -10.21 4.71
N LEU A 3 -3.85 -10.46 5.25
CA LEU A 3 -4.45 -9.63 6.29
C LEU A 3 -3.76 -9.87 7.64
N GLN A 4 -3.30 -8.80 8.29
CA GLN A 4 -2.65 -8.84 9.61
C GLN A 4 -3.62 -8.45 10.72
N ARG A 5 -4.42 -7.40 10.49
CA ARG A 5 -5.34 -6.86 11.49
C ARG A 5 -6.57 -6.25 10.83
N GLN A 6 -7.69 -6.34 11.53
CA GLN A 6 -8.92 -5.62 11.22
C GLN A 6 -9.38 -4.86 12.47
N LYS A 7 -9.82 -3.61 12.32
CA LYS A 7 -10.38 -2.80 13.42
C LYS A 7 -11.56 -1.99 12.91
N GLU A 8 -12.68 -2.03 13.64
CA GLU A 8 -13.85 -1.18 13.38
C GLU A 8 -13.78 0.08 14.24
N ILE A 9 -13.99 1.24 13.62
CA ILE A 9 -14.04 2.55 14.30
C ILE A 9 -15.11 3.40 13.61
N ALA A 10 -16.17 3.79 14.35
CA ALA A 10 -17.20 4.71 13.87
C ALA A 10 -17.70 4.38 12.45
N ASP A 11 -18.15 3.13 12.27
CA ASP A 11 -18.66 2.57 11.00
C ASP A 11 -17.61 2.42 9.87
N VAL A 12 -16.32 2.61 10.17
CA VAL A 12 -15.20 2.38 9.24
C VAL A 12 -14.43 1.12 9.63
N LEU A 13 -14.07 0.31 8.64
CA LEU A 13 -13.17 -0.83 8.80
C LEU A 13 -11.75 -0.45 8.35
N LEU A 14 -10.80 -0.55 9.28
CA LEU A 14 -9.37 -0.41 9.01
C LEU A 14 -8.73 -1.79 8.89
N PHE A 15 -7.90 -1.95 7.86
CA PHE A 15 -7.17 -3.19 7.59
C PHE A 15 -5.66 -2.93 7.54
N ASP A 16 -4.90 -3.73 8.27
CA ASP A 16 -3.44 -3.81 8.09
C ASP A 16 -3.17 -5.01 7.17
N VAL A 17 -2.55 -4.77 6.02
CA VAL A 17 -2.25 -5.80 5.01
C VAL A 17 -0.76 -5.84 4.68
N GLU A 18 -0.24 -7.05 4.51
CA GLU A 18 1.07 -7.27 3.89
C GLU A 18 0.87 -7.60 2.42
N VAL A 19 1.60 -6.90 1.56
CA VAL A 19 1.61 -7.08 0.10
C VAL A 19 3.04 -7.14 -0.40
N SER A 20 3.27 -7.87 -1.49
CA SER A 20 4.58 -7.80 -2.16
C SER A 20 4.74 -6.48 -2.90
N GLU A 21 5.98 -6.11 -3.19
CA GLU A 21 6.30 -4.94 -4.01
C GLU A 21 5.60 -4.99 -5.37
N SER A 22 5.57 -6.17 -6.01
CA SER A 22 4.86 -6.38 -7.27
C SER A 22 3.34 -6.25 -7.17
N GLU A 23 2.73 -6.56 -6.02
CA GLU A 23 1.31 -6.32 -5.78
C GLU A 23 1.04 -4.82 -5.60
N LEU A 24 1.97 -4.11 -4.97
CA LEU A 24 1.89 -2.67 -4.77
C LEU A 24 2.06 -1.90 -6.10
N GLU A 25 2.99 -2.33 -6.97
CA GLU A 25 3.11 -1.83 -8.36
C GLU A 25 1.83 -2.05 -9.17
N LEU A 26 1.17 -3.20 -9.00
CA LEU A 26 -0.11 -3.45 -9.65
C LEU A 26 -1.19 -2.47 -9.17
N TYR A 27 -1.24 -2.18 -7.87
CA TYR A 27 -2.17 -1.17 -7.33
C TYR A 27 -1.90 0.21 -7.93
N GLN A 28 -0.63 0.61 -8.05
CA GLN A 28 -0.24 1.84 -8.71
C GLN A 28 -0.82 1.92 -10.13
N GLN A 29 -0.60 0.88 -10.95
CA GLN A 29 -1.08 0.83 -12.33
C GLN A 29 -2.61 0.87 -12.42
N CYS A 30 -3.31 0.24 -11.47
CA CYS A 30 -4.76 0.30 -11.41
C CYS A 30 -5.27 1.71 -11.11
N LEU A 31 -4.67 2.42 -10.14
CA LEU A 31 -5.05 3.80 -9.82
C LEU A 31 -4.74 4.75 -10.97
N GLU A 32 -3.58 4.60 -11.64
CA GLU A 32 -3.24 5.36 -12.84
C GLU A 32 -4.25 5.14 -13.97
N PHE A 33 -4.67 3.88 -14.20
CA PHE A 33 -5.70 3.57 -15.19
C PHE A 33 -7.01 4.26 -14.88
N VAL A 34 -7.44 4.22 -13.61
CA VAL A 34 -8.66 4.85 -13.12
C VAL A 34 -8.61 6.36 -13.37
N MET A 35 -7.52 7.03 -12.97
CA MET A 35 -7.35 8.47 -13.18
C MET A 35 -7.33 8.87 -14.66
N ALA A 36 -6.78 8.02 -15.53
CA ALA A 36 -6.69 8.32 -16.96
C ALA A 36 -7.99 8.07 -17.74
N HIS A 37 -8.84 7.15 -17.28
CA HIS A 37 -9.98 6.65 -18.09
C HIS A 37 -11.35 6.80 -17.44
N VAL A 38 -11.43 7.05 -16.13
CA VAL A 38 -12.69 7.23 -15.42
C VAL A 38 -12.93 8.72 -15.19
N SER A 39 -14.09 9.21 -15.61
CA SER A 39 -14.43 10.61 -15.38
C SER A 39 -14.69 10.88 -13.90
N PRO A 40 -14.37 12.09 -13.39
CA PRO A 40 -14.63 12.47 -11.99
C PRO A 40 -16.08 12.23 -11.56
N LYS A 41 -17.03 12.52 -12.45
CA LYS A 41 -18.45 12.28 -12.19
C LYS A 41 -18.75 10.80 -11.92
N ARG A 42 -18.14 9.88 -12.68
CA ARG A 42 -18.33 8.45 -12.46
C ARG A 42 -17.60 7.94 -11.21
N LEU A 43 -16.46 8.53 -10.87
CA LEU A 43 -15.77 8.24 -9.60
C LEU A 43 -16.67 8.54 -8.40
N GLU A 44 -17.30 9.71 -8.40
CA GLU A 44 -18.21 10.11 -7.32
C GLU A 44 -19.51 9.29 -7.32
N GLU A 45 -20.16 9.12 -8.48
CA GLU A 45 -21.46 8.42 -8.58
C GLU A 45 -21.36 6.91 -8.34
N ASP A 46 -20.36 6.24 -8.95
CA ASP A 46 -20.26 4.78 -8.92
C ASP A 46 -19.46 4.27 -7.69
N PHE A 47 -18.52 5.08 -7.18
CA PHE A 47 -17.56 4.65 -6.16
C PHE A 47 -17.54 5.53 -4.90
N GLY A 48 -18.20 6.70 -4.91
CA GLY A 48 -18.21 7.62 -3.77
C GLY A 48 -16.82 8.22 -3.47
N ALA A 49 -15.92 8.24 -4.46
CA ALA A 49 -14.56 8.72 -4.32
C ALA A 49 -14.33 9.99 -5.15
N TYR A 50 -13.50 10.88 -4.65
CA TYR A 50 -13.07 12.08 -5.35
C TYR A 50 -11.69 11.89 -6.00
N PRO A 51 -11.39 12.60 -7.12
CA PRO A 51 -10.10 12.45 -7.79
C PRO A 51 -8.88 12.73 -6.90
N ASP A 52 -8.97 13.67 -5.96
CA ASP A 52 -7.91 14.01 -5.01
C ASP A 52 -7.64 12.88 -4.01
N GLU A 53 -8.65 12.08 -3.64
CA GLU A 53 -8.45 10.88 -2.82
C GLU A 53 -7.64 9.83 -3.58
N ILE A 54 -7.93 9.64 -4.88
CA ILE A 54 -7.19 8.71 -5.73
C ILE A 54 -5.75 9.20 -5.97
N GLU A 55 -5.56 10.50 -6.19
CA GLU A 55 -4.23 11.12 -6.29
C GLU A 55 -3.42 10.94 -5.00
N GLY A 56 -4.05 11.13 -3.83
CA GLY A 56 -3.44 10.89 -2.53
C GLY A 56 -2.98 9.44 -2.37
N MET A 57 -3.84 8.47 -2.70
CA MET A 57 -3.49 7.05 -2.68
C MET A 57 -2.33 6.71 -3.61
N LEU A 58 -2.29 7.32 -4.80
CA LEU A 58 -1.21 7.11 -5.76
C LEU A 58 0.13 7.65 -5.23
N GLN A 59 0.11 8.83 -4.62
CA GLN A 59 1.28 9.43 -3.99
C GLN A 59 1.80 8.56 -2.84
N ASP A 60 0.90 8.07 -1.97
CA ASP A 60 1.26 7.19 -0.86
C ASP A 60 1.98 5.92 -1.35
N ILE A 61 1.48 5.30 -2.42
CA ILE A 61 2.10 4.12 -3.02
C ILE A 61 3.48 4.44 -3.60
N GLN A 62 3.62 5.56 -4.31
CA GLN A 62 4.91 5.98 -4.87
C GLN A 62 5.93 6.27 -3.77
N ASP A 63 5.51 6.90 -2.67
CA ASP A 63 6.36 7.17 -1.52
C ASP A 63 6.81 5.87 -0.84
N ILE A 64 5.95 4.85 -0.76
CA ILE A 64 6.30 3.53 -0.23
C ILE A 64 7.33 2.84 -1.14
N LEU A 65 7.11 2.85 -2.46
CA LEU A 65 8.02 2.20 -3.43
C LEU A 65 9.38 2.90 -3.53
N GLN A 66 9.43 4.22 -3.30
CA GLN A 66 10.67 5.00 -3.33
C GLN A 66 11.49 4.93 -2.04
N GLN A 67 10.95 4.36 -0.96
CA GLN A 67 11.72 4.18 0.27
C GLN A 67 12.84 3.16 0.02
N PRO A 68 14.13 3.55 0.14
CA PRO A 68 15.24 2.61 0.05
C PRO A 68 15.03 1.57 1.14
N GLY A 69 14.80 0.31 0.74
CA GLY A 69 13.99 -0.59 1.53
C GLY A 69 14.44 -0.80 2.97
N VAL A 70 13.49 -1.30 3.74
CA VAL A 70 13.68 -2.21 4.87
C VAL A 70 14.40 -3.49 4.36
N HIS A 71 15.53 -3.34 3.66
CA HIS A 71 16.27 -4.41 2.97
C HIS A 71 17.36 -5.04 3.84
N GLU A 72 17.61 -4.54 5.05
CA GLU A 72 18.57 -5.16 5.98
C GLU A 72 18.09 -5.03 7.43
N LYS A 73 17.37 -6.05 7.93
CA LYS A 73 17.37 -6.46 9.37
C LYS A 73 16.51 -7.70 9.61
N SER A 74 16.71 -8.76 8.83
CA SER A 74 16.29 -10.10 9.27
C SER A 74 17.23 -11.15 8.70
N GLY A 75 18.50 -11.12 9.15
CA GLY A 75 19.49 -12.06 8.67
C GLY A 75 20.90 -11.87 9.22
N SER A 76 21.09 -11.61 10.52
CA SER A 76 22.34 -11.95 11.22
C SER A 76 22.18 -11.80 12.74
N ALA A 77 21.65 -12.84 13.37
CA ALA A 77 21.75 -13.05 14.80
C ALA A 77 22.11 -14.53 15.06
N ALA A 78 23.13 -15.02 14.36
CA ALA A 78 23.69 -16.36 14.60
C ALA A 78 25.10 -16.48 13.99
N ALA A 79 26.09 -15.78 14.54
CA ALA A 79 27.49 -16.22 14.50
C ALA A 79 28.33 -15.34 15.44
N LEU A 80 29.15 -16.00 16.27
CA LEU A 80 30.24 -15.45 17.09
C LEU A 80 29.91 -15.06 18.55
N GLU A 81 29.31 -16.00 19.29
CA GLU A 81 29.69 -16.26 20.68
C GLU A 81 30.10 -17.72 20.82
N THR A 82 31.34 -18.05 20.41
CA THR A 82 32.14 -19.16 20.97
C THR A 82 33.55 -19.09 20.38
N ALA A 83 34.38 -18.24 20.96
CA ALA A 83 35.83 -18.40 20.95
C ALA A 83 36.37 -17.79 22.24
N ARG A 84 36.34 -18.59 23.30
CA ARG A 84 37.20 -18.47 24.47
C ARG A 84 37.97 -19.76 24.60
#